data_AF-A0A960DUQ9-F1
#
_entry.id   AF-A0A960DUQ9-F1
#
_cell.length_a   1.000
_cell.length_b   1.000
_cell.length_c   1.000
_cell.angle_alpha   90.00
_cell.angle_beta   90.00
_cell.angle_gamma   90.00
#
_symmetry.space_group_name_H-M   'P 1'
#
loop_
_entity.id
_entity.type
_entity.pdbx_description
1 polymer ?
#
loop_
_entity_poly.entity_id
_entity_poly.type
_entity_poly.pdbx_seq_one_letter_code
_entity_poly.pdbx_strand_id
1 'polypeptide(L)'
;ALGLEVVGVDASAAMLERLAAKAGEGSVEAVLGDFTDPPVGDRRFAVVLVAYNTLFNLTQPGAQARCVERVAQLLVPGGSLLVEAFVPDADEARASVEPRTITADRVVLSVSRTDPARQEAMGQHVDITEQGIRMRPWHIRWSTIEQLDAMAAAAGLRLADRWSDWSRSAFGADDAVHVSRYVRDA
;
A
#
# COMPACT_ATOMS: atom_id res chain seq x y z
N ALA A 1 1.09 8.69 24.62
CA ALA A 1 1.56 8.56 23.23
C ALA A 1 2.23 9.87 22.85
N LEU A 2 3.45 9.84 22.32
CA LEU A 2 4.08 11.05 21.78
C LEU A 2 3.27 11.46 20.54
N GLY A 3 2.72 12.67 20.54
CA GLY A 3 1.93 13.19 19.41
C GLY A 3 2.83 13.42 18.21
N LEU A 4 2.87 12.45 17.30
CA LEU A 4 3.58 12.56 16.04
C LEU A 4 2.80 13.50 15.12
N GLU A 5 3.53 14.41 14.45
CA GLU A 5 2.99 15.16 13.33
C GLU A 5 2.89 14.20 12.13
N VAL A 6 1.67 14.01 11.62
CA VAL A 6 1.39 13.08 10.52
C VAL A 6 0.78 13.84 9.36
N VAL A 7 1.36 13.69 8.18
CA VAL A 7 0.79 14.17 6.91
C VAL A 7 0.30 12.96 6.13
N GLY A 8 -1.00 12.91 5.84
CA GLY A 8 -1.64 11.85 5.06
C GLY A 8 -2.00 12.34 3.66
N VAL A 9 -1.44 11.71 2.63
CA VAL A 9 -1.75 12.00 1.22
C VAL A 9 -2.72 10.96 0.68
N ASP A 10 -3.83 11.39 0.09
CA ASP A 10 -4.79 10.51 -0.58
C ASP A 10 -5.34 11.20 -1.84
N ALA A 11 -5.58 10.45 -2.91
CA ALA A 11 -6.18 10.97 -4.14
C ALA A 11 -7.72 11.09 -4.04
N SER A 12 -8.33 10.46 -3.03
CA SER A 12 -9.77 10.42 -2.82
C SER A 12 -10.22 11.49 -1.82
N ALA A 13 -10.84 12.56 -2.32
CA ALA A 13 -11.48 13.56 -1.48
C ALA A 13 -12.49 12.94 -0.47
N ALA A 14 -13.26 11.94 -0.90
CA ALA A 14 -14.22 11.24 -0.04
C ALA A 14 -13.54 10.46 1.11
N MET A 15 -12.33 9.93 0.91
CA MET A 15 -11.56 9.30 1.99
C MET A 15 -10.99 10.34 2.96
N LEU A 16 -10.57 11.51 2.45
CA LEU A 16 -10.12 12.62 3.29
C LEU A 16 -11.25 13.21 4.13
N GLU A 17 -12.47 13.31 3.59
CA GLU A 17 -13.66 13.68 4.37
C GLU A 17 -13.93 12.69 5.51
N ARG A 18 -13.79 11.38 5.23
CA ARG A 18 -13.91 10.33 6.25
C ARG A 18 -12.80 10.39 7.28
N LEU A 19 -11.58 10.73 6.88
CA LEU A 19 -10.46 10.95 7.80
C LEU A 19 -10.78 12.12 8.73
N ALA A 20 -11.24 13.26 8.19
CA ALA A 20 -11.63 14.42 8.98
C ALA A 20 -12.75 14.10 10.00
N ALA A 21 -13.74 13.28 9.61
CA ALA A 21 -14.81 12.85 10.52
C ALA A 21 -14.33 11.91 11.65
N LYS A 22 -13.20 11.22 11.47
CA LYS A 22 -12.61 10.29 12.45
C LYS A 22 -11.52 10.91 13.30
N ALA A 23 -10.90 11.99 12.82
CA ALA A 23 -9.81 12.67 13.51
C ALA A 23 -10.32 13.20 14.86
N GLY A 24 -9.95 12.51 15.95
CA GLY A 24 -10.11 13.00 17.32
C GLY A 24 -9.01 14.02 17.66
N GLU A 25 -8.53 14.04 18.90
CA GLU A 25 -7.47 14.97 19.37
C GLU A 25 -6.08 14.77 18.71
N GLY A 26 -5.93 13.79 17.82
CA GLY A 26 -4.71 13.58 17.03
C GLY A 26 -4.75 14.32 15.69
N SER A 27 -3.77 15.20 15.45
CA SER A 27 -3.70 16.00 14.23
C SER A 27 -3.01 15.25 13.08
N VAL A 28 -3.80 14.65 12.19
CA VAL A 28 -3.33 14.25 10.85
C VAL A 28 -3.62 15.40 9.89
N GLU A 29 -2.61 16.01 9.29
CA GLU A 29 -2.78 16.92 8.17
C GLU A 29 -3.18 16.10 6.93
N ALA A 30 -4.39 16.32 6.45
CA ALA A 30 -4.92 15.68 5.26
C ALA A 30 -4.52 16.48 3.99
N VAL A 31 -3.90 15.81 3.02
CA VAL A 31 -3.44 16.40 1.76
C VAL A 31 -4.06 15.64 0.59
N LEU A 32 -4.85 16.34 -0.23
CA LEU A 32 -5.39 15.78 -1.49
C LEU A 32 -4.31 15.75 -2.56
N GLY A 33 -3.96 14.57 -3.08
CA GLY A 33 -2.96 14.45 -4.13
C GLY A 33 -2.63 13.02 -4.54
N ASP A 34 -1.90 12.89 -5.65
CA ASP A 34 -1.29 11.64 -6.08
C ASP A 34 -0.01 11.41 -5.26
N PHE A 35 0.13 10.25 -4.62
CA PHE A 35 1.30 9.96 -3.78
C PHE A 35 2.56 9.62 -4.58
N THR A 36 2.48 9.52 -5.92
CA THR A 36 3.67 9.42 -6.79
C THR A 36 4.48 10.73 -6.81
N ASP A 37 3.81 11.88 -6.66
CA ASP A 37 4.42 13.18 -6.44
C ASP A 37 3.58 13.97 -5.41
N PRO A 38 3.75 13.67 -4.11
CA PRO A 38 2.88 14.21 -3.09
C PRO A 38 3.07 15.74 -2.97
N PRO A 39 1.99 16.54 -2.90
CA PRO A 39 2.07 18.00 -2.89
C PRO A 39 2.43 18.52 -1.48
N VAL A 40 3.60 18.13 -0.98
CA VAL A 40 4.10 18.45 0.37
C VAL A 40 5.12 19.58 0.39
N GLY A 41 5.41 20.19 -0.77
CA GLY A 41 6.37 21.28 -0.91
C GLY A 41 7.80 20.87 -0.53
N ASP A 42 8.49 21.74 0.21
CA ASP A 42 9.88 21.52 0.63
C ASP A 42 10.03 20.68 1.91
N ARG A 43 8.93 20.11 2.44
CA ARG A 43 8.96 19.28 3.65
C ARG A 43 9.85 18.05 3.47
N ARG A 44 10.40 17.58 4.59
CA ARG A 44 11.16 16.33 4.69
C ARG A 44 10.67 15.53 5.88
N PHE A 45 10.74 14.21 5.77
CA PHE A 45 10.14 13.29 6.72
C PHE A 45 11.17 12.34 7.31
N ALA A 46 11.07 12.08 8.61
CA ALA A 46 11.83 11.02 9.27
C ALA A 46 11.35 9.63 8.85
N VAL A 47 10.05 9.50 8.58
CA VAL A 47 9.41 8.25 8.18
C VAL A 47 8.39 8.53 7.08
N VAL A 48 8.41 7.71 6.02
CA VAL A 48 7.34 7.60 5.04
C VAL A 48 6.76 6.19 5.12
N LEU A 49 5.45 6.09 5.21
CA LEU A 49 4.72 4.83 5.31
C LEU A 49 3.82 4.65 4.08
N VAL A 50 4.01 3.53 3.37
CA VAL A 50 3.14 3.09 2.28
C VAL A 50 2.61 1.70 2.62
N ALA A 51 1.51 1.69 3.38
CA ALA A 51 0.97 0.49 4.01
C ALA A 51 -0.01 -0.29 3.11
N TYR A 52 -0.31 -1.53 3.48
CA TYR A 52 -1.41 -2.34 2.94
C TYR A 52 -1.58 -2.30 1.41
N ASN A 53 -0.55 -2.74 0.66
CA ASN A 53 -0.54 -2.78 -0.81
C ASN A 53 -0.70 -1.42 -1.51
N THR A 54 -0.65 -0.30 -0.78
CA THR A 54 -0.87 1.04 -1.36
C THR A 54 0.06 1.28 -2.54
N LEU A 55 1.34 0.90 -2.42
CA LEU A 55 2.32 1.04 -3.51
C LEU A 55 1.88 0.30 -4.78
N PHE A 56 1.23 -0.85 -4.65
CA PHE A 56 0.75 -1.66 -5.78
C PHE A 56 -0.47 -1.07 -6.49
N ASN A 57 -1.13 -0.06 -5.93
CA ASN A 57 -2.16 0.70 -6.65
C ASN A 57 -1.57 1.54 -7.81
N LEU A 58 -0.25 1.68 -7.87
CA LEU A 58 0.46 2.26 -9.01
C LEU A 58 0.66 1.21 -10.10
N THR A 59 -0.31 1.13 -11.02
CA THR A 59 -0.34 0.09 -12.06
C THR A 59 0.51 0.41 -13.29
N GLN A 60 0.82 1.69 -13.50
CA GLN A 60 1.58 2.13 -14.68
C GLN A 60 3.04 1.65 -14.60
N PRO A 61 3.64 1.21 -15.72
CA PRO A 61 5.06 0.85 -15.78
C PRO A 61 5.97 1.94 -15.20
N GLY A 62 6.85 1.50 -14.29
CA GLY A 62 7.82 2.36 -13.59
C GLY A 62 7.23 3.32 -12.56
N ALA A 63 5.90 3.37 -12.36
CA ALA A 63 5.31 4.30 -11.40
C ALA A 63 5.72 4.00 -9.94
N GLN A 64 5.83 2.72 -9.58
CA GLN A 64 6.32 2.30 -8.26
C GLN A 64 7.76 2.75 -8.03
N ALA A 65 8.65 2.54 -9.01
CA ALA A 65 10.04 2.97 -8.92
C ALA A 65 10.16 4.49 -8.78
N ARG A 66 9.42 5.27 -9.60
CA ARG A 66 9.38 6.74 -9.48
C ARG A 66 8.85 7.21 -8.13
N CYS A 67 7.83 6.53 -7.59
CA CYS A 67 7.33 6.84 -6.25
C CYS A 67 8.39 6.57 -5.18
N VAL A 68 9.09 5.43 -5.24
CA VAL A 68 10.18 5.11 -4.29
C VAL A 68 11.33 6.13 -4.40
N GLU A 69 11.72 6.52 -5.62
CA GLU A 69 12.70 7.59 -5.85
C GLU A 69 12.25 8.92 -5.24
N ARG A 70 11.00 9.31 -5.49
CA ARG A 70 10.42 10.53 -4.93
C ARG A 70 10.40 10.50 -3.40
N VAL A 71 10.02 9.37 -2.81
CA VAL A 71 10.07 9.17 -1.36
C VAL A 71 11.49 9.31 -0.82
N ALA A 72 12.49 8.71 -1.47
CA ALA A 72 13.89 8.82 -1.04
C ALA A 72 14.36 10.29 -0.97
N GLN A 73 13.90 11.15 -1.89
CA GLN A 73 14.18 12.59 -1.88
C GLN A 73 13.47 13.34 -0.74
N LEU A 74 12.31 12.84 -0.30
CA LEU A 74 11.52 13.40 0.80
C LEU A 74 12.02 12.95 2.17
N LEU A 75 12.86 11.92 2.26
CA LEU A 75 13.44 11.49 3.53
C LEU A 75 14.57 12.42 3.98
N VAL A 76 14.62 12.72 5.28
CA VAL A 76 15.84 13.27 5.90
C VAL A 76 16.96 12.22 5.89
N PRO A 77 18.25 12.61 6.02
CA PRO A 77 19.31 11.64 6.24
C PRO A 77 19.03 10.77 7.47
N GLY A 78 19.23 9.44 7.36
CA GLY A 78 18.82 8.47 8.38
C GLY A 78 17.31 8.16 8.43
N GLY A 79 16.49 8.79 7.58
CA GLY A 79 15.05 8.55 7.48
C GLY A 79 14.70 7.17 6.91
N SER A 80 13.45 6.73 7.11
CA SER A 80 12.99 5.39 6.70
C SER A 80 11.75 5.42 5.80
N LEU A 81 11.75 4.60 4.75
CA LEU A 81 10.54 4.18 4.02
C LEU A 81 10.10 2.82 4.56
N LEU A 82 8.84 2.71 4.98
CA LEU A 82 8.19 1.44 5.30
C LEU A 82 7.16 1.10 4.23
N VAL A 83 7.25 -0.13 3.68
CA VAL A 83 6.30 -0.68 2.72
C VAL A 83 5.70 -1.94 3.30
N GLU A 84 4.38 -2.01 3.38
CA GLU A 84 3.64 -3.24 3.72
C GLU A 84 2.90 -3.74 2.48
N ALA A 85 3.15 -4.99 2.10
CA ALA A 85 2.50 -5.60 0.96
C ALA A 85 2.41 -7.13 1.08
N PHE A 86 1.52 -7.74 0.31
CA PHE A 86 1.48 -9.21 0.19
C PHE A 86 2.67 -9.73 -0.63
N VAL A 87 3.08 -10.97 -0.36
CA VAL A 87 4.07 -11.70 -1.16
C VAL A 87 3.34 -12.39 -2.30
N PRO A 88 3.60 -12.03 -3.57
CA PRO A 88 2.88 -12.61 -4.70
C PRO A 88 3.32 -14.04 -4.97
N ASP A 89 2.34 -14.89 -5.28
CA ASP A 89 2.58 -16.15 -5.99
C ASP A 89 2.79 -15.82 -7.47
N ALA A 90 4.04 -15.91 -7.93
CA ALA A 90 4.46 -15.45 -9.24
C ALA A 90 4.28 -16.49 -10.36
N ASP A 91 3.89 -17.72 -10.01
CA ASP A 91 3.97 -18.86 -10.94
C ASP A 91 2.63 -19.24 -11.57
N GLU A 92 1.50 -18.86 -10.97
CA GLU A 92 0.19 -19.32 -11.42
C GLU A 92 -0.82 -18.18 -11.70
N ALA A 93 -1.39 -18.20 -12.90
CA ALA A 93 -2.58 -17.43 -13.20
C ALA A 93 -3.77 -18.05 -12.46
N ARG A 94 -4.37 -17.28 -11.57
CA ARG A 94 -5.47 -17.75 -10.72
C ARG A 94 -6.68 -16.84 -10.86
N ALA A 95 -7.86 -17.45 -10.85
CA ALA A 95 -9.12 -16.76 -10.62
C ALA A 95 -9.77 -17.33 -9.35
N SER A 96 -10.39 -16.47 -8.54
CA SER A 96 -11.10 -16.90 -7.33
C SER A 96 -12.39 -16.15 -7.12
N VAL A 97 -13.34 -16.83 -6.48
CA VAL A 97 -14.56 -16.24 -5.92
C VAL A 97 -14.62 -16.68 -4.46
N GLU A 98 -14.43 -15.72 -3.56
CA GLU A 98 -14.32 -15.99 -2.12
C GLU A 98 -15.36 -15.18 -1.35
N PRO A 99 -16.19 -15.81 -0.49
CA PRO A 99 -17.04 -15.07 0.42
C PRO A 99 -16.19 -14.36 1.48
N ARG A 100 -16.38 -13.04 1.62
CA ARG A 100 -15.74 -12.19 2.63
C ARG A 100 -16.67 -11.88 3.79
N THR A 101 -17.97 -11.85 3.54
CA THR A 101 -19.00 -11.61 4.56
C THR A 101 -20.28 -12.34 4.16
N ILE A 102 -20.91 -12.99 5.13
CA ILE A 102 -22.22 -13.63 4.99
C ILE A 102 -23.05 -13.23 6.22
N THR A 103 -24.12 -12.48 6.00
CA THR A 103 -25.15 -12.19 7.00
C THR A 103 -26.51 -12.63 6.46
N ALA A 104 -27.58 -12.48 7.25
CA ALA A 104 -28.93 -12.88 6.85
C ALA A 104 -29.42 -12.15 5.57
N ASP A 105 -28.97 -10.93 5.34
CA ASP A 105 -29.46 -9.99 4.33
C ASP A 105 -28.36 -9.48 3.38
N ARG A 106 -27.11 -9.93 3.54
CA ARG A 106 -25.97 -9.46 2.77
C ARG A 106 -24.90 -10.51 2.56
N VAL A 107 -24.41 -10.59 1.32
CA VAL A 107 -23.21 -11.35 0.96
C VAL A 107 -22.21 -10.42 0.29
N VAL A 108 -20.96 -10.45 0.74
CA VAL A 108 -19.85 -9.77 0.06
C VAL A 108 -18.91 -10.81 -0.50
N LEU A 109 -18.75 -10.85 -1.81
CA LEU A 109 -17.79 -11.70 -2.51
C LEU A 109 -16.56 -10.89 -2.92
N SER A 110 -15.37 -11.48 -2.80
CA SER A 110 -14.19 -11.04 -3.53
C SER A 110 -14.08 -11.91 -4.78
N VAL A 111 -14.24 -11.30 -5.95
CA VAL A 111 -14.06 -11.93 -7.25
C VAL A 111 -12.78 -11.38 -7.84
N SER A 112 -11.77 -12.23 -8.04
CA SER A 112 -10.43 -11.77 -8.43
C SER A 112 -9.81 -12.64 -9.51
N ARG A 113 -8.90 -12.03 -10.28
CA ARG A 113 -7.95 -12.72 -11.15
C ARG A 113 -6.57 -12.12 -11.00
N THR A 114 -5.54 -12.96 -11.11
CA THR A 114 -4.13 -12.54 -11.21
C THR A 114 -3.54 -13.02 -12.53
N ASP A 115 -2.74 -12.16 -13.15
CA ASP A 115 -1.95 -12.43 -14.35
C ASP A 115 -0.47 -12.27 -14.01
N PRO A 116 0.28 -13.37 -13.79
CA PRO A 116 1.69 -13.30 -13.43
C PRO A 116 2.58 -12.75 -14.56
N ALA A 117 2.20 -12.89 -15.83
CA ALA A 117 2.98 -12.35 -16.93
C ALA A 117 2.99 -10.82 -16.95
N ARG A 118 1.90 -10.20 -16.45
CA ARG A 118 1.77 -8.75 -16.32
C ARG A 118 2.05 -8.24 -14.91
N GLN A 119 2.17 -9.15 -13.95
CA GLN A 119 2.19 -8.87 -12.51
C GLN A 119 0.98 -8.06 -12.04
N GLU A 120 -0.20 -8.32 -12.63
CA GLU A 120 -1.42 -7.57 -12.38
C GLU A 120 -2.43 -8.45 -11.64
N ALA A 121 -3.12 -7.88 -10.65
CA ALA A 121 -4.28 -8.50 -10.02
C ALA A 121 -5.44 -7.52 -10.04
N MET A 122 -6.62 -7.99 -10.44
CA MET A 122 -7.80 -7.16 -10.55
C MET A 122 -9.04 -7.92 -10.16
N GLY A 123 -10.06 -7.19 -9.74
CA GLY A 123 -11.27 -7.82 -9.26
C GLY A 123 -12.38 -6.86 -8.91
N GLN A 124 -13.39 -7.44 -8.28
CA GLN A 124 -14.56 -6.76 -7.77
C GLN A 124 -14.80 -7.25 -6.36
N HIS A 125 -15.06 -6.32 -5.44
CA HIS A 125 -15.88 -6.69 -4.30
C HIS A 125 -17.34 -6.56 -4.72
N VAL A 126 -18.06 -7.67 -4.74
CA VAL A 126 -19.48 -7.74 -5.12
C VAL A 126 -20.31 -7.78 -3.87
N ASP A 127 -21.09 -6.73 -3.63
CA ASP A 127 -22.02 -6.60 -2.51
C ASP A 127 -23.41 -6.99 -2.99
N ILE A 128 -24.00 -8.03 -2.40
CA ILE A 128 -25.30 -8.58 -2.78
C ILE A 128 -26.22 -8.40 -1.58
N THR A 129 -27.31 -7.66 -1.77
CA THR A 129 -28.39 -7.47 -0.78
C THR A 129 -29.76 -7.65 -1.43
N GLU A 130 -30.83 -7.65 -0.64
CA GLU A 130 -32.20 -7.64 -1.17
C GLU A 130 -32.51 -6.42 -2.05
N GLN A 131 -31.79 -5.31 -1.84
CA GLN A 131 -31.97 -4.06 -2.61
C GLN A 131 -31.24 -4.09 -3.96
N GLY A 132 -30.35 -5.07 -4.19
CA GLY A 132 -29.64 -5.25 -5.45
C GLY A 132 -28.16 -5.58 -5.29
N ILE A 133 -27.43 -5.46 -6.39
CA ILE A 133 -26.00 -5.80 -6.48
C ILE A 133 -25.19 -4.54 -6.69
N ARG A 134 -24.15 -4.34 -5.88
CA ARG A 134 -23.15 -3.27 -6.06
C ARG A 134 -21.78 -3.85 -6.35
N MET A 135 -21.18 -3.38 -7.45
CA MET A 135 -19.83 -3.73 -7.86
C MET A 135 -18.84 -2.67 -7.38
N ARG A 136 -17.71 -3.08 -6.80
CA ARG A 136 -16.63 -2.20 -6.34
C ARG A 136 -15.29 -2.68 -6.94
N PRO A 137 -14.86 -2.13 -8.08
CA PRO A 137 -13.66 -2.57 -8.76
C PRO A 137 -12.41 -2.25 -7.96
N TRP A 138 -11.38 -3.06 -8.16
CA TRP A 138 -10.02 -2.78 -7.72
C TRP A 138 -9.03 -3.36 -8.73
N HIS A 139 -7.85 -2.74 -8.82
CA HIS A 139 -6.77 -3.17 -9.70
C HIS A 139 -5.45 -2.75 -9.07
N ILE A 140 -4.51 -3.69 -9.03
CA ILE A 140 -3.16 -3.47 -8.56
C ILE A 140 -2.16 -4.12 -9.53
N ARG A 141 -0.93 -3.61 -9.50
CA ARG A 141 0.22 -4.27 -10.08
C ARG A 141 1.18 -4.60 -8.97
N TRP A 142 1.39 -5.87 -8.69
CA TRP A 142 2.27 -6.29 -7.62
C TRP A 142 3.73 -6.30 -8.09
N SER A 143 4.64 -6.20 -7.12
CA SER A 143 6.08 -6.40 -7.31
C SER A 143 6.54 -7.50 -6.36
N THR A 144 7.52 -8.31 -6.77
CA THR A 144 8.15 -9.25 -5.84
C THR A 144 8.97 -8.49 -4.81
N ILE A 145 9.36 -9.19 -3.75
CA ILE A 145 10.25 -8.66 -2.72
C ILE A 145 11.56 -8.14 -3.33
N GLU A 146 12.17 -8.91 -4.23
CA GLU A 146 13.43 -8.58 -4.88
C GLU A 146 13.29 -7.36 -5.78
N GLN A 147 12.15 -7.21 -6.45
CA GLN A 147 11.86 -6.03 -7.26
C GLN A 147 11.69 -4.79 -6.39
N LEU A 148 11.02 -4.89 -5.24
CA LEU A 148 10.92 -3.80 -4.27
C LEU A 148 12.31 -3.42 -3.71
N ASP A 149 13.13 -4.41 -3.37
CA ASP A 149 14.52 -4.21 -2.92
C ASP A 149 15.36 -3.50 -3.99
N ALA A 150 15.22 -3.92 -5.25
CA ALA A 150 15.92 -3.30 -6.38
C ALA A 150 15.48 -1.85 -6.62
N MET A 151 14.17 -1.54 -6.54
CA MET A 151 13.66 -0.17 -6.64
C MET A 151 14.20 0.71 -5.52
N ALA A 152 14.21 0.20 -4.28
CA ALA A 152 14.75 0.92 -3.12
C ALA A 152 16.25 1.18 -3.28
N ALA A 153 17.03 0.17 -3.67
CA ALA A 153 18.47 0.31 -3.92
C ALA A 153 18.78 1.32 -5.02
N ALA A 154 18.04 1.29 -6.13
CA ALA A 154 18.18 2.27 -7.21
C ALA A 154 17.89 3.71 -6.77
N ALA A 155 17.02 3.88 -5.76
CA ALA A 155 16.73 5.18 -5.14
C ALA A 155 17.72 5.57 -4.03
N GLY A 156 18.77 4.79 -3.79
CA GLY A 156 19.76 5.04 -2.73
C GLY A 156 19.28 4.68 -1.32
N LEU A 157 18.27 3.81 -1.21
CA LEU A 157 17.80 3.28 0.06
C LEU A 157 18.31 1.84 0.27
N ARG A 158 18.64 1.49 1.51
CA ARG A 158 19.08 0.14 1.87
C ARG A 158 18.03 -0.57 2.71
N LEU A 159 17.75 -1.84 2.41
CA LEU A 159 16.91 -2.67 3.30
C LEU A 159 17.59 -2.79 4.68
N ALA A 160 16.88 -2.38 5.73
CA ALA A 160 17.33 -2.47 7.11
C ALA A 160 16.67 -3.64 7.83
N ASP A 161 15.35 -3.77 7.70
CA ASP A 161 14.56 -4.77 8.39
C ASP A 161 13.44 -5.31 7.48
N ARG A 162 13.05 -6.57 7.69
CA ARG A 162 11.85 -7.17 7.10
C ARG A 162 11.14 -8.06 8.12
N TRP A 163 9.83 -7.85 8.25
CA TRP A 163 8.95 -8.55 9.19
C TRP A 163 7.73 -9.12 8.47
N SER A 164 7.06 -10.09 9.07
CA SER A 164 5.78 -10.62 8.57
C SER A 164 4.57 -9.80 9.03
N ASP A 165 4.75 -8.90 10.01
CA ASP A 165 3.69 -8.04 10.54
C ASP A 165 4.24 -6.77 11.24
N TRP A 166 3.33 -5.90 11.68
CA TRP A 166 3.63 -4.69 12.44
C TRP A 166 4.10 -4.94 13.89
N SER A 167 3.92 -6.16 14.40
CA SER A 167 4.49 -6.61 15.68
C SER A 167 5.95 -7.03 15.57
N ARG A 168 6.52 -6.93 14.35
CA ARG A 168 7.92 -7.27 14.02
C ARG A 168 8.23 -8.75 14.17
N SER A 169 7.25 -9.59 13.91
CA SER A 169 7.47 -11.04 13.77
C SER A 169 8.49 -11.33 12.67
N ALA A 170 9.30 -12.38 12.87
CA ALA A 170 10.31 -12.77 11.89
C ALA A 170 9.65 -13.14 10.56
N PHE A 171 10.23 -12.67 9.45
CA PHE A 171 9.78 -12.98 8.10
C PHE A 171 10.46 -14.24 7.57
N GLY A 172 9.69 -15.17 7.01
CA GLY A 172 10.10 -16.43 6.42
C GLY A 172 9.52 -16.65 5.02
N ALA A 173 9.90 -17.77 4.39
CA ALA A 173 9.56 -18.06 2.99
C ALA A 173 8.05 -18.27 2.74
N ASP A 174 7.31 -18.73 3.76
CA ASP A 174 5.88 -19.05 3.65
C ASP A 174 4.96 -17.88 4.06
N ASP A 175 5.53 -16.73 4.43
CA ASP A 175 4.74 -15.57 4.85
C ASP A 175 4.06 -14.91 3.65
N ALA A 176 2.74 -14.74 3.75
CA ALA A 176 1.93 -14.14 2.68
C ALA A 176 2.00 -12.60 2.66
N VAL A 177 2.60 -11.97 3.68
CA VAL A 177 2.70 -10.51 3.84
C VAL A 177 4.07 -10.16 4.40
N HIS A 178 4.59 -9.00 4.00
CA HIS A 178 5.80 -8.45 4.56
C HIS A 178 5.63 -6.96 4.91
N VAL A 179 6.41 -6.52 5.89
CA VAL A 179 6.69 -5.11 6.19
C VAL A 179 8.20 -4.92 6.00
N SER A 180 8.58 -4.21 4.94
CA SER A 180 9.98 -3.90 4.63
C SER A 180 10.30 -2.47 5.06
N ARG A 181 11.38 -2.30 5.83
CA ARG A 181 11.92 -0.99 6.18
C ARG A 181 13.21 -0.73 5.42
N TYR A 182 13.19 0.30 4.59
CA TYR A 182 14.34 0.81 3.86
C TYR A 182 14.83 2.10 4.51
N VAL A 183 16.14 2.28 4.63
CA VAL A 183 16.75 3.46 5.25
C VAL A 183 17.55 4.25 4.23
N ARG A 184 17.47 5.57 4.32
CA ARG A 184 18.38 6.49 3.65
C ARG A 184 19.62 6.66 4.52
N ASP A 185 20.80 6.54 3.95
CA ASP A 185 22.04 6.78 4.68
C ASP A 185 22.10 8.21 5.25
N ALA A 186 22.88 8.38 6.32
CA ALA A 186 23.02 9.64 7.06
C ALA A 186 23.94 10.65 6.37
#